data_AF-A0A9J5YYG4-F1
#
_entry.id   AF-A0A9J5YYG4-F1
#
_cell.length_a   1.000
_cell.length_b   1.000
_cell.length_c   1.000
_cell.angle_alpha   90.00
_cell.angle_beta   90.00
_cell.angle_gamma   90.00
#
_symmetry.space_group_name_H-M   'P 1'
#
loop_
_entity.id
_entity.type
_entity.pdbx_description
1 polymer ?
#
loop_
_entity_poly.entity_id
_entity_poly.type
_entity_poly.pdbx_seq_one_letter_code
_entity_poly.pdbx_strand_id
1 'polypeptide(L)'
;MENYQYEKKPRVLCPHSHGSSTEILKKELVLGWPQFLLEKLDLVFLDGPFLLQDKVDAHDIFHPPYYEWFLANKDFKEIYNFEECLQYVEANMEKYGPFDGV
;
A
#
# COMPACT_ATOMS: atom_id res chain seq x y z
N MET A 1 -24.36 33.74 1.13
CA MET A 1 -22.99 33.20 1.14
C MET A 1 -23.13 31.71 1.31
N GLU A 2 -22.97 30.95 0.22
CA GLU A 2 -23.08 29.50 0.27
C GLU A 2 -21.93 28.94 1.09
N ASN A 3 -22.26 28.24 2.18
CA ASN A 3 -21.28 27.47 2.95
C ASN A 3 -20.87 26.28 2.09
N TYR A 4 -19.80 26.43 1.30
CA TYR A 4 -19.11 25.28 0.73
C TYR A 4 -18.47 24.50 1.88
N GLN A 5 -19.22 23.56 2.47
CA GLN A 5 -18.60 22.46 3.20
C GLN A 5 -17.78 21.68 2.18
N TYR A 6 -16.45 21.79 2.24
CA TYR A 6 -15.59 20.86 1.53
C TYR A 6 -15.92 19.46 2.06
N GLU A 7 -16.56 18.64 1.22
CA GLU A 7 -16.78 17.23 1.54
C GLU A 7 -15.41 16.60 1.87
N LYS A 8 -15.33 15.93 3.03
CA LYS A 8 -14.12 15.21 3.43
C LYS A 8 -13.85 14.15 2.36
N LYS A 9 -12.65 14.18 1.76
CA LYS A 9 -12.22 13.13 0.83
C LYS A 9 -12.20 11.78 1.56
N PRO A 10 -12.76 10.71 0.98
CA PRO A 10 -12.62 9.36 1.54
C PRO A 10 -11.14 9.02 1.70
N ARG A 11 -10.75 8.63 2.91
CA ARG A 11 -9.39 8.20 3.21
C ARG A 11 -9.24 6.71 2.98
N VAL A 12 -8.32 6.32 2.10
CA VAL A 12 -8.11 4.92 1.71
C VAL A 12 -6.69 4.49 2.07
N LEU A 13 -6.56 3.35 2.76
CA LEU A 13 -5.27 2.70 2.96
C LEU A 13 -4.88 1.96 1.67
N CYS A 14 -3.67 2.20 1.19
CA CYS A 14 -3.16 1.67 -0.08
C CYS A 14 -1.94 0.77 0.17
N PRO A 15 -2.16 -0.52 0.51
CA PRO A 15 -1.10 -1.51 0.59
C PRO A 15 -0.65 -1.92 -0.83
N HIS A 16 0.66 -2.05 -1.06
CA HIS A 16 1.19 -2.55 -2.32
C HIS A 16 1.03 -4.07 -2.47
N SER A 17 1.19 -4.56 -3.70
CA SER A 17 1.16 -6.00 -4.04
C SER A 17 2.44 -6.73 -3.62
N HIS A 18 2.44 -8.06 -3.70
CA HIS A 18 3.57 -8.92 -3.33
C HIS A 18 4.90 -8.50 -3.98
N GLY A 19 5.93 -8.30 -3.15
CA GLY A 19 7.29 -7.96 -3.56
C GLY A 19 7.36 -6.68 -4.38
N SER A 20 6.65 -5.64 -3.93
CA SER A 20 6.54 -4.33 -4.58
C SER A 20 6.83 -3.22 -3.57
N SER A 21 6.51 -1.97 -3.89
CA SER A 21 6.57 -0.86 -2.96
C SER A 21 5.46 0.15 -3.21
N THR A 22 5.23 1.02 -2.24
CA THR A 22 4.27 2.12 -2.35
C THR A 22 4.57 3.05 -3.51
N GLU A 23 5.84 3.25 -3.85
CA GLU A 23 6.25 4.07 -4.99
C GLU A 23 5.83 3.45 -6.33
N ILE A 24 5.85 2.11 -6.42
CA ILE A 24 5.35 1.39 -7.60
C ILE A 24 3.82 1.52 -7.66
N LEU A 25 3.13 1.25 -6.55
CA LEU A 25 1.67 1.38 -6.49
C LEU A 25 1.19 2.79 -6.85
N LYS A 26 1.87 3.84 -6.38
CA LYS A 26 1.57 5.23 -6.75
C LYS A 26 1.63 5.44 -8.26
N LYS A 27 2.67 4.92 -8.92
CA LYS A 27 2.83 5.02 -10.38
C LYS A 27 1.73 4.26 -11.11
N GLU A 28 1.41 3.04 -10.68
CA GLU A 28 0.34 2.23 -11.25
C GLU A 28 -1.02 2.92 -11.14
N LEU A 29 -1.33 3.56 -10.00
CA LEU A 29 -2.56 4.32 -9.83
C LEU A 29 -2.63 5.53 -10.77
N VAL A 30 -1.56 6.31 -10.90
CA VAL A 30 -1.52 7.47 -11.81
C VAL A 30 -1.65 7.05 -13.27
N LEU A 31 -1.14 5.87 -13.64
CA LEU A 31 -1.26 5.34 -15.01
C LEU A 31 -2.65 4.75 -15.28
N GLY A 32 -3.27 4.11 -14.29
CA GLY A 32 -4.53 3.39 -14.47
C GLY A 32 -5.78 4.24 -14.23
N TRP A 33 -5.70 5.29 -13.41
CA TRP A 33 -6.86 6.03 -12.93
C TRP A 33 -6.85 7.48 -13.41
N PRO A 34 -8.01 8.07 -13.78
CA PRO A 34 -8.09 9.48 -14.13
C PRO A 34 -7.68 10.37 -12.96
N GLN A 35 -6.90 11.43 -13.26
CA GLN A 35 -6.40 12.37 -12.25
C GLN A 35 -7.52 12.98 -11.38
N PHE A 36 -8.68 13.32 -11.98
CA PHE A 36 -9.80 13.90 -11.23
C PHE A 36 -10.38 12.95 -10.17
N LEU A 37 -10.20 11.63 -10.34
CA LEU A 37 -10.64 10.63 -9.36
C LEU A 37 -9.65 10.56 -8.20
N LEU A 38 -8.34 10.56 -8.49
CA LEU A 38 -7.29 10.59 -7.48
C LEU A 38 -7.37 11.85 -6.62
N GLU A 39 -7.69 13.00 -7.22
CA GLU A 39 -7.88 14.26 -6.51
C GLU A 39 -9.07 14.25 -5.53
N LYS A 40 -10.00 13.31 -5.65
CA LYS A 40 -11.15 13.16 -4.75
C LYS A 40 -10.87 12.24 -3.55
N LEU A 41 -9.70 11.60 -3.50
CA LEU A 41 -9.31 10.65 -2.46
C LEU A 41 -8.19 11.19 -1.58
N ASP A 42 -8.14 10.72 -0.33
CA ASP A 42 -6.99 10.88 0.57
C ASP A 42 -6.30 9.52 0.69
N LEU A 43 -5.23 9.33 -0.10
CA LEU A 43 -4.55 8.04 -0.23
C LEU A 43 -3.38 7.95 0.74
N VAL A 44 -3.40 6.97 1.65
CA VAL A 44 -2.30 6.66 2.56
C VAL A 44 -1.61 5.40 2.08
N PHE A 45 -0.38 5.54 1.61
CA PHE A 45 0.40 4.42 1.11
C PHE A 45 1.20 3.77 2.23
N LEU A 46 1.19 2.43 2.30
CA LEU A 46 1.90 1.66 3.30
C LEU A 46 2.80 0.60 2.67
N ASP A 47 4.10 0.68 2.98
CA ASP A 47 5.07 -0.36 2.64
C ASP A 47 5.02 -1.50 3.65
N GLY A 48 5.21 -2.71 3.15
CA GLY A 48 5.33 -3.92 3.96
C GLY A 48 6.54 -3.87 4.90
N PRO A 49 6.47 -4.55 6.05
CA PRO A 49 7.51 -4.45 7.07
C PRO A 49 8.81 -5.19 6.72
N PHE A 50 8.81 -6.09 5.72
CA PHE A 50 9.97 -6.93 5.40
C PHE A 50 10.62 -6.50 4.08
N LEU A 51 11.88 -6.07 4.13
CA LEU A 51 12.65 -5.69 2.94
C LEU A 51 13.07 -6.94 2.15
N LEU A 52 12.81 -6.92 0.83
CA LEU A 52 13.21 -7.97 -0.10
C LEU A 52 14.45 -7.53 -0.87
N GLN A 53 15.63 -7.70 -0.25
CA GLN A 53 16.91 -7.19 -0.76
C GLN A 53 17.38 -7.85 -2.06
N ASP A 54 17.00 -9.10 -2.30
CA ASP A 54 17.54 -9.92 -3.39
C ASP A 54 16.64 -9.99 -4.64
N LYS A 55 15.54 -9.23 -4.66
CA LYS A 55 14.64 -9.20 -5.82
C LYS A 55 15.08 -8.12 -6.79
N VAL A 56 15.09 -8.47 -8.06
CA VAL A 56 15.09 -7.53 -9.19
C VAL A 56 13.72 -7.68 -9.86
N ASP A 57 13.10 -6.57 -10.24
CA ASP A 57 11.89 -6.60 -11.07
C ASP A 57 12.16 -7.44 -12.32
N ALA A 58 11.25 -8.37 -12.66
CA ALA A 58 11.38 -9.25 -13.81
C ALA A 58 11.49 -8.50 -15.14
N HIS A 59 11.08 -7.22 -15.15
CA HIS A 59 11.14 -6.35 -16.32
C HIS A 59 12.19 -5.23 -16.22
N ASP A 60 12.94 -5.13 -15.12
CA ASP A 60 13.89 -4.04 -14.83
C ASP A 60 13.27 -2.62 -14.93
N ILE A 61 11.94 -2.49 -14.83
CA ILE A 61 11.22 -1.22 -14.98
C ILE A 61 11.23 -0.47 -13.65
N PHE A 62 11.02 -1.19 -12.56
CA PHE A 62 11.06 -0.65 -11.21
C PHE A 62 12.35 -1.06 -10.53
N HIS A 63 12.88 -0.20 -9.67
CA HIS A 63 14.09 -0.47 -8.90
C HIS A 63 13.76 -0.65 -7.42
N PRO A 64 14.57 -1.43 -6.68
CA PRO A 64 14.42 -1.58 -5.24
C PRO A 64 14.46 -0.22 -4.50
N PRO A 65 13.93 -0.15 -3.27
CA PRO A 65 13.53 -1.28 -2.42
C PRO A 65 12.17 -1.90 -2.80
N TYR A 66 12.07 -3.21 -2.64
CA TYR A 66 10.81 -3.95 -2.61
C TYR A 66 10.56 -4.48 -1.21
N TYR A 67 9.30 -4.63 -0.86
CA TYR A 67 8.85 -5.08 0.45
C TYR A 67 7.89 -6.26 0.31
N GLU A 68 7.84 -7.06 1.36
CA GLU A 68 6.84 -8.10 1.57
C GLU A 68 6.07 -7.85 2.86
N TRP A 69 4.84 -8.36 2.84
CA TRP A 69 3.93 -8.33 3.98
C TRP A 69 4.25 -9.44 4.97
N PHE A 70 4.51 -10.64 4.46
CA PHE A 70 4.90 -11.83 5.21
C PHE A 70 5.71 -12.74 4.29
N LEU A 71 6.39 -13.74 4.84
CA LEU A 71 7.24 -14.63 4.05
C LEU A 71 6.61 -16.02 3.93
N ALA A 72 6.89 -16.72 2.84
CA ALA A 72 6.52 -18.12 2.67
C ALA A 72 7.71 -18.92 2.15
N ASN A 73 7.76 -20.21 2.47
CA ASN A 73 8.71 -21.09 1.81
C ASN A 73 8.37 -21.25 0.31
N LYS A 74 9.32 -21.73 -0.50
CA LYS A 74 9.17 -21.80 -1.97
C LYS A 74 7.94 -22.58 -2.45
N ASP A 75 7.49 -23.55 -1.65
CA ASP A 75 6.32 -24.39 -1.96
C ASP A 75 5.02 -23.85 -1.35
N PHE A 76 5.05 -22.67 -0.71
CA PHE A 76 3.92 -22.00 -0.05
C PHE A 76 3.20 -22.87 1.00
N LYS A 77 3.92 -23.80 1.64
CA LYS A 77 3.38 -24.69 2.67
C LYS A 77 3.54 -24.12 4.07
N GLU A 78 4.52 -23.26 4.26
CA GLU A 78 4.81 -22.61 5.54
C GLU A 78 4.79 -21.11 5.33
N ILE A 79 4.10 -20.42 6.23
CA ILE A 79 3.97 -18.97 6.26
C ILE A 79 4.67 -18.49 7.53
N TYR A 80 5.48 -17.46 7.38
CA TYR A 80 6.28 -16.84 8.43
C TYR A 80 5.87 -15.37 8.57
N ASN A 81 5.87 -14.87 9.82
CA ASN A 81 5.64 -13.46 10.13
C ASN A 81 4.25 -12.90 9.73
N PHE A 82 3.26 -13.76 9.48
CA PHE A 82 1.89 -13.31 9.16
C PHE A 82 1.24 -12.53 10.31
N GLU A 83 1.40 -12.99 11.54
CA GLU A 83 0.86 -12.28 12.72
C GLU A 83 1.52 -10.91 12.92
N GLU A 84 2.83 -10.82 12.73
CA GLU A 84 3.58 -9.56 12.79
C GLU A 84 3.13 -8.58 11.69
N CYS A 85 2.81 -9.11 10.50
CA CYS A 85 2.21 -8.32 9.43
C CYS A 85 0.85 -7.72 9.84
N LEU A 86 -0.04 -8.52 10.43
CA LEU A 86 -1.36 -8.05 10.87
C LEU A 86 -1.22 -6.94 11.91
N GLN A 87 -0.40 -7.17 12.93
CA GLN A 87 -0.13 -6.19 13.99
C GLN A 87 0.47 -4.89 13.42
N TYR A 88 1.38 -5.01 12.44
CA TYR A 88 1.94 -3.85 11.75
C TYR A 88 0.87 -3.06 10.99
N VAL A 89 -0.01 -3.73 10.23
CA VAL A 89 -1.09 -3.07 9.50
C VAL A 89 -2.07 -2.41 10.47
N GLU A 90 -2.51 -3.10 11.51
CA GLU A 90 -3.41 -2.58 12.53
C GLU A 90 -2.83 -1.33 13.22
N ALA A 91 -1.57 -1.38 13.65
CA ALA A 91 -0.90 -0.24 14.27
C ALA A 91 -0.82 0.98 13.33
N ASN A 92 -0.61 0.77 12.02
CA ASN A 92 -0.63 1.86 11.05
C ASN A 92 -2.05 2.34 10.74
N MET A 93 -3.05 1.46 10.81
CA MET A 93 -4.46 1.82 10.69
C MET A 93 -4.92 2.73 11.84
N GLU A 94 -4.52 2.41 13.07
CA GLU A 94 -4.77 3.26 14.24
C GLU A 94 -4.01 4.60 14.15
N LYS A 95 -2.75 4.56 13.72
CA LYS A 95 -1.88 5.74 13.65
C LYS A 95 -2.30 6.74 12.57
N TYR A 96 -2.73 6.27 11.41
CA TYR A 96 -3.01 7.12 10.24
C TYR A 96 -4.51 7.22 9.89
N GLY A 97 -5.36 6.47 10.59
CA GLY A 97 -6.80 6.49 10.41
C GLY A 97 -7.48 7.76 10.93
N PRO A 98 -8.82 7.78 11.00
CA PRO A 98 -9.71 6.72 10.55
C PRO A 98 -9.72 6.61 9.02
N PHE A 99 -9.78 5.38 8.52
CA PHE A 99 -9.94 5.05 7.11
C PHE A 99 -11.43 4.86 6.78
N ASP A 100 -11.82 5.27 5.58
CA ASP A 100 -13.17 5.09 5.05
C ASP A 100 -13.21 3.78 4.22
N GLY A 101 -14.27 2.98 4.36
CA GLY A 101 -14.46 1.73 3.59
C GLY A 101 -13.77 0.49 4.14
N VAL A 102 -13.39 0.50 5.43
CA VAL A 102 -12.89 -0.67 6.19
C VAL A 102 -14.04 -1.42 6.85
#